data_AF-A0A1X3EG71-F1
#
_entry.id   AF-A0A1X3EG71-F1
#
_cell.length_a   1.000
_cell.length_b   1.000
_cell.length_c   1.000
_cell.angle_alpha   90.00
_cell.angle_beta   90.00
_cell.angle_gamma   90.00
#
_symmetry.space_group_name_H-M   'P 1'
#
loop_
_entity.id
_entity.type
_entity.pdbx_description
1 polymer ?
#
loop_
_entity_poly.entity_id
_entity_poly.type
_entity_poly.pdbx_seq_one_letter_code
_entity_poly.pdbx_strand_id
1 'polypeptide(L)' 'MIARMGRDQHDTDELPAMERLCRDLVEESRVTGEAGALLKMAENFGREVARLTVDRTVDCSRRRWKRRAIQRG' A
#
# COMPACT_ATOMS: atom_id res chain seq x y z
N MET A 1 -9.55 20.28 -7.60
CA MET A 1 -8.81 19.45 -6.62
C MET A 1 -8.54 18.05 -7.20
N ILE A 2 -7.61 17.91 -8.15
CA ILE A 2 -7.35 16.63 -8.87
C ILE A 2 -5.97 16.05 -8.50
N ALA A 3 -5.06 16.85 -7.95
CA ALA A 3 -3.67 16.44 -7.68
C ALA A 3 -3.51 15.40 -6.55
N ARG A 4 -4.49 15.23 -5.65
CA ARG A 4 -4.35 14.32 -4.49
C ARG A 4 -4.58 12.85 -4.85
N MET A 5 -5.38 12.56 -5.88
CA MET A 5 -5.73 11.18 -6.25
C MET A 5 -4.59 10.46 -7.01
N GLY A 6 -3.76 11.20 -7.76
CA GLY A 6 -2.64 10.62 -8.50
C GLY A 6 -1.43 10.28 -7.63
N ARG A 7 -1.18 11.09 -6.58
CA ARG A 7 -0.08 10.85 -5.63
C ARG A 7 -0.29 9.57 -4.83
N ASP A 8 -1.50 9.41 -4.29
CA ASP A 8 -1.93 8.19 -3.60
C ASP A 8 -1.79 6.94 -4.49
N GLN A 9 -2.11 7.02 -5.79
CA GLN A 9 -1.99 5.87 -6.72
C GLN A 9 -0.53 5.51 -7.00
N HIS A 10 0.30 6.51 -7.24
CA HIS A 10 1.74 6.32 -7.42
C HIS A 10 2.38 5.70 -6.17
N ASP A 11 2.08 6.23 -4.98
CA ASP A 11 2.57 5.69 -3.71
C ASP A 11 2.07 4.24 -3.49
N THR A 12 0.88 3.87 -3.99
CA THR A 12 0.34 2.50 -3.88
C THR A 12 0.99 1.51 -4.85
N ASP A 13 1.51 1.97 -5.99
CA ASP A 13 2.20 1.11 -6.96
C ASP A 13 3.70 0.97 -6.65
N GLU A 14 4.30 1.97 -6.01
CA GLU A 14 5.70 1.96 -5.59
C GLU A 14 5.94 1.02 -4.39
N LEU A 15 5.02 0.96 -3.42
CA LEU A 15 5.20 0.12 -2.23
C LEU A 15 5.28 -1.40 -2.54
N PRO A 16 4.43 -1.99 -3.40
CA PRO A 16 4.57 -3.37 -3.84
C PRO A 16 5.86 -3.62 -4.64
N ALA A 17 6.33 -2.62 -5.40
CA ALA A 17 7.60 -2.71 -6.11
C ALA A 17 8.78 -2.74 -5.12
N MET A 18 8.75 -1.91 -4.08
CA MET A 18 9.75 -1.92 -3.01
C MET A 18 9.73 -3.22 -2.19
N GLU A 19 8.54 -3.76 -1.88
CA GLU A 19 8.40 -5.07 -1.23
C GLU A 19 9.07 -6.18 -2.04
N ARG A 20 8.82 -6.23 -3.35
CA ARG A 20 9.45 -7.20 -4.26
C ARG A 20 10.96 -7.04 -4.31
N LEU A 21 11.46 -5.83 -4.51
CA LEU A 21 12.89 -5.54 -4.52
C LEU A 21 13.57 -5.99 -3.22
N CYS A 22 12.96 -5.75 -2.06
CA CYS A 22 13.50 -6.23 -0.80
C CYS A 22 13.55 -7.75 -0.72
N ARG A 23 12.53 -8.47 -1.23
CA ARG A 23 12.53 -9.94 -1.25
C ARG A 23 13.59 -10.50 -2.20
N ASP A 24 13.72 -9.92 -3.39
CA ASP A 24 14.73 -10.34 -4.37
C ASP A 24 16.15 -10.15 -3.76
N LEU A 25 16.38 -9.04 -3.06
CA LEU A 25 17.63 -8.79 -2.34
C LEU A 25 17.85 -9.74 -1.15
N VAL A 26 16.80 -10.23 -0.49
CA VAL A 26 16.92 -11.27 0.55
C VAL A 26 17.42 -12.58 -0.06
N GLU A 27 16.87 -12.98 -1.22
CA GLU A 27 17.28 -14.21 -1.91
C GLU A 27 18.73 -14.14 -2.39
N GLU A 28 19.19 -12.96 -2.80
CA GLU A 28 20.58 -12.74 -3.24
C GLU A 28 21.57 -12.53 -2.08
N SER A 29 21.10 -12.08 -0.91
CA SER A 29 21.98 -11.76 0.21
C SER A 29 22.50 -13.02 0.89
N ARG A 30 23.84 -13.15 0.91
CA ARG A 30 24.55 -14.20 1.66
C ARG A 30 24.84 -13.80 3.11
N VAL A 31 24.49 -12.58 3.51
CA VAL A 31 24.79 -12.02 4.84
C VAL A 31 23.51 -12.06 5.68
N THR A 32 23.51 -12.90 6.71
CA THR A 32 22.31 -13.17 7.53
C THR A 32 21.72 -11.92 8.18
N GLY A 33 22.57 -10.97 8.59
CA GLY A 33 22.13 -9.70 9.19
C GLY A 33 21.43 -8.77 8.20
N GLU A 34 21.92 -8.71 6.96
CA GLU A 34 21.34 -7.90 5.89
C GLU A 34 20.05 -8.51 5.37
N ALA A 35 20.02 -9.84 5.17
CA ALA A 35 18.81 -10.57 4.82
C ALA A 35 17.69 -10.35 5.85
N GLY A 36 18.01 -10.38 7.15
CA GLY A 36 17.05 -10.10 8.22
C GLY A 36 16.51 -8.66 8.20
N ALA A 37 17.34 -7.68 7.86
CA ALA A 37 16.91 -6.29 7.73
C ALA A 37 16.03 -6.07 6.49
N LEU A 38 16.41 -6.65 5.36
CA LEU A 38 15.66 -6.59 4.10
C LEU A 38 14.30 -7.26 4.23
N LEU A 39 14.22 -8.40 4.92
CA LEU A 39 12.95 -9.09 5.16
C LEU A 39 11.99 -8.25 6.01
N LYS A 40 12.49 -7.60 7.07
CA LYS A 40 11.69 -6.66 7.88
C LYS A 40 11.20 -5.47 7.06
N MET A 41 12.02 -4.96 6.13
CA MET A 41 11.60 -3.88 5.24
C MET A 41 10.50 -4.34 4.27
N ALA A 42 10.64 -5.53 3.67
CA ALA A 42 9.61 -6.12 2.81
C ALA A 42 8.27 -6.27 3.55
N GLU A 43 8.29 -6.80 4.78
CA GLU A 43 7.09 -6.94 5.61
C GLU A 43 6.42 -5.60 5.91
N ASN A 44 7.22 -4.57 6.22
CA ASN A 44 6.70 -3.23 6.47
C ASN A 44 6.03 -2.64 5.23
N PHE A 45 6.65 -2.77 4.05
CA PHE A 45 6.04 -2.31 2.79
C PHE A 45 4.73 -3.03 2.50
N GLY A 46 4.69 -4.36 2.63
CA GLY A 46 3.46 -5.13 2.43
C GLY A 46 2.34 -4.72 3.41
N ARG A 47 2.70 -4.41 4.67
CA ARG A 47 1.74 -3.92 5.67
C ARG A 47 1.18 -2.53 5.32
N GLU A 48 2.01 -1.63 4.80
CA GLU A 48 1.58 -0.30 4.37
C GLU A 48 0.62 -0.39 3.17
N VAL A 49 0.91 -1.27 2.19
CA VAL A 49 0.02 -1.56 1.05
C VAL A 49 -1.35 -2.07 1.52
N ALA A 50 -1.35 -3.02 2.46
CA ALA A 50 -2.59 -3.56 3.01
C ALA A 50 -3.41 -2.46 3.71
N ARG A 51 -2.76 -1.59 4.49
CA ARG A 51 -3.40 -0.46 5.17
C ARG A 51 -4.01 0.52 4.17
N LEU A 52 -3.26 0.94 3.14
CA LEU A 52 -3.75 1.86 2.12
C LEU A 52 -4.94 1.28 1.35
N THR A 53 -4.90 -0.01 1.05
CA THR A 53 -6.02 -0.73 0.41
C THR A 53 -7.27 -0.70 1.28
N VAL A 54 -7.14 -0.95 2.58
CA VAL A 54 -8.26 -0.88 3.53
C VAL A 54 -8.80 0.55 3.61
N ASP A 55 -7.95 1.56 3.76
CA ASP A 55 -8.35 2.96 3.85
C ASP A 55 -9.12 3.40 2.59
N ARG A 56 -8.66 3.01 1.41
CA ARG A 56 -9.39 3.22 0.14
C ARG A 56 -10.75 2.54 0.13
N THR A 57 -10.82 1.30 0.60
CA THR A 57 -12.06 0.51 0.62
C THR A 57 -13.09 1.13 1.57
N VAL A 58 -12.63 1.60 2.73
CA VAL A 58 -13.45 2.33 3.71
C VAL A 58 -13.92 3.67 3.13
N ASP A 59 -13.05 4.45 2.50
CA ASP A 59 -13.44 5.74 1.92
C ASP A 59 -14.39 5.59 0.73
N CYS A 60 -14.19 4.58 -0.14
CA CYS A 60 -15.11 4.23 -1.22
C CYS A 60 -16.49 3.83 -0.67
N SER A 61 -16.52 3.02 0.40
CA SER A 61 -17.76 2.62 1.07
C SER A 61 -18.48 3.82 1.67
N ARG A 62 -17.75 4.72 2.35
CA ARG A 62 -18.28 5.95 2.92
C ARG A 62 -18.86 6.87 1.84
N ARG A 63 -18.15 7.04 0.71
CA ARG A 63 -18.63 7.81 -0.45
C ARG A 63 -19.89 7.20 -1.06
N ARG A 64 -19.98 5.87 -1.16
CA ARG A 64 -21.17 5.16 -1.65
C ARG A 64 -22.37 5.38 -0.72
N TRP A 65 -22.16 5.30 0.59
CA TRP A 65 -23.21 5.57 1.59
C TRP A 65 -23.75 7.00 1.49
N LYS A 66 -22.86 8.00 1.43
CA LYS A 66 -23.27 9.40 1.27
C LYS A 66 -24.11 9.62 0.01
N ARG A 67 -23.72 9.04 -1.13
CA ARG A 67 -24.49 9.14 -2.39
C ARG A 67 -25.88 8.49 -2.28
N ARG A 68 -25.98 7.33 -1.63
CA ARG A 68 -27.28 6.66 -1.42
C ARG A 68 -28.21 7.42 -0.49
N ALA A 69 -27.66 8.09 0.53
CA ALA A 69 -28.44 8.94 1.42
C ALA A 69 -29.01 10.17 0.68
N ILE A 70 -28.23 10.80 -0.19
CA ILE A 70 -28.66 11.96 -0.99
C ILE A 70 -29.74 11.59 -2.02
N GLN A 71 -29.69 10.41 -2.62
CA GLN A 71 -30.71 9.94 -3.58
C GLN A 71 -32.02 9.46 -2.94
N ARG A 72 -32.07 9.34 -1.61
CA ARG A 72 -33.23 8.83 -0.85
C ARG A 72 -33.95 9.90 -0.02
N GLY A 73 -33.43 11.12 0.02
CA GLY A 73 -34.10 12.29 0.58
C GLY A 73 -34.65 13.15 -0.52
#